data_AF-A0A7R8XBF6-F1
#
_entry.id   AF-A0A7R8XBF6-F1
#
_cell.length_a   1.000
_cell.length_b   1.000
_cell.length_c   1.000
_cell.angle_alpha   90.00
_cell.angle_beta   90.00
_cell.angle_gamma   90.00
#
_symmetry.space_group_name_H-M   'P 1'
#
loop_
_entity.id
_entity.type
_entity.pdbx_description
1 polymer ?
#
loop_
_entity_poly.entity_id
_entity_poly.type
_entity_poly.pdbx_seq_one_letter_code
_entity_poly.pdbx_strand_id
1 'polypeptide(L)'
;MEDVSSLILPVLADSSQQAVNLNSNEIVELTEEIFMPIMLPMEYGHLSVHDNPIECGCSMAWVVLGSFFLNRIGGECKDGMAFQDLDPEIFQDLCVERDPPEEGDYSTWIASRPIGSVSTRRKIEAGSQKRLSS
;
A
#
# COMPACT_ATOMS: atom_id res chain seq x y z
N MET A 1 19.96 36.84 -26.99
CA MET A 1 19.13 36.58 -25.80
C MET A 1 18.69 35.14 -25.97
N GLU A 2 19.44 34.24 -25.34
CA GLU A 2 19.31 32.81 -25.57
C GLU A 2 18.15 32.28 -24.73
N ASP A 3 17.17 31.67 -25.40
CA ASP A 3 15.99 31.04 -24.81
C ASP A 3 16.44 29.90 -23.88
N VAL A 4 16.42 30.14 -22.57
CA VAL A 4 16.60 29.11 -21.54
C VAL A 4 15.35 28.24 -21.35
N SER A 5 14.34 28.38 -22.23
CA SER A 5 13.12 27.55 -22.26
C SER A 5 13.40 26.07 -22.62
N SER A 6 14.60 25.72 -23.06
CA SER A 6 14.96 24.33 -23.42
C SER A 6 15.62 23.52 -22.29
N LEU A 7 15.69 24.04 -21.06
CA LEU A 7 16.24 23.33 -19.91
C LEU A 7 15.20 22.56 -19.08
N ILE A 8 13.96 22.43 -19.57
CA ILE A 8 13.06 21.38 -19.06
C ILE A 8 13.57 20.06 -19.63
N LEU A 9 14.38 19.40 -18.80
CA LEU A 9 14.98 18.09 -19.02
C LEU A 9 13.97 17.11 -19.66
N PRO A 10 14.35 16.34 -20.69
CA PRO A 10 13.58 15.17 -21.13
C PRO A 10 13.59 14.03 -20.08
N VAL A 11 13.97 14.31 -18.83
CA VAL A 11 13.97 13.37 -17.70
C VAL A 11 12.59 13.25 -17.05
N LEU A 12 11.67 14.19 -17.30
CA LEU A 12 10.25 14.06 -16.95
C LEU A 12 9.39 13.66 -18.17
N ALA A 13 10.02 13.39 -19.32
CA ALA A 13 9.33 12.84 -20.46
C ALA A 13 8.98 11.37 -20.14
N ASP A 14 7.77 11.21 -19.62
CA ASP A 14 7.03 9.95 -19.54
C ASP A 14 7.36 9.01 -18.36
N SER A 15 7.34 9.54 -17.13
CA SER A 15 7.27 8.72 -15.90
C SER A 15 6.07 7.77 -15.88
N SER A 16 5.09 8.02 -16.75
CA SER A 16 3.87 7.24 -16.87
C SER A 16 4.16 5.75 -17.16
N GLN A 17 5.26 5.42 -17.86
CA GLN A 17 5.64 4.04 -18.20
C GLN A 17 6.78 3.48 -17.35
N GLN A 18 7.19 4.19 -16.29
CA GLN A 18 8.36 3.81 -15.51
C GLN A 18 8.10 2.55 -14.69
N ALA A 19 9.03 1.58 -14.75
CA ALA A 19 9.04 0.43 -13.87
C ALA A 19 10.05 0.69 -12.73
N VAL A 20 9.61 0.54 -11.49
CA VAL A 20 10.46 0.66 -10.29
C VAL A 20 10.64 -0.72 -9.69
N ASN A 21 11.89 -1.14 -9.52
CA ASN A 21 12.24 -2.44 -8.94
C ASN A 21 12.92 -2.25 -7.58
N LEU A 22 12.24 -2.69 -6.53
CA LEU A 22 12.71 -2.71 -5.14
C LEU A 22 12.75 -4.14 -4.58
N ASN A 23 12.91 -5.14 -5.46
CA ASN A 23 12.97 -6.54 -5.04
C ASN A 23 14.18 -6.81 -4.13
N SER A 24 14.05 -7.81 -3.27
CA SER A 24 15.13 -8.33 -2.42
C SER A 24 15.74 -7.27 -1.49
N ASN A 25 14.89 -6.50 -0.82
CA ASN A 25 15.28 -5.53 0.21
C ASN A 25 14.69 -5.93 1.58
N GLU A 26 14.74 -5.01 2.54
CA GLU A 26 14.19 -5.19 3.90
C GLU A 26 12.93 -4.34 4.11
N ILE A 27 12.11 -4.16 3.06
CA ILE A 27 10.86 -3.39 3.18
C ILE A 27 9.87 -4.22 4.01
N VAL A 28 9.46 -3.66 5.16
CA VAL A 28 8.52 -4.31 6.08
C VAL A 28 7.11 -3.75 5.90
N GLU A 29 6.96 -2.49 5.51
CA GLU A 29 5.65 -1.82 5.41
C GLU A 29 5.52 -1.04 4.10
N LEU A 30 4.33 -1.08 3.50
CA LEU A 30 3.98 -0.33 2.30
C LEU A 30 3.10 0.88 2.66
N THR A 31 3.66 1.85 3.36
CA THR A 31 2.89 3.02 3.82
C THR A 31 2.50 3.96 2.67
N GLU A 32 1.28 4.47 2.73
CA GLU A 32 0.73 5.37 1.70
C GLU A 32 1.60 6.61 1.48
N GLU A 33 2.04 7.25 2.56
CA GLU A 33 2.87 8.46 2.53
C GLU A 33 4.14 8.32 1.69
N ILE A 34 4.79 7.15 1.72
CA ILE A 34 6.06 6.91 1.05
C ILE A 34 5.85 6.45 -0.39
N PHE A 35 4.91 5.53 -0.61
CA PHE A 35 4.77 4.82 -1.88
C PHE A 35 3.76 5.47 -2.82
N MET A 36 2.75 6.19 -2.32
CA MET A 36 1.79 6.90 -3.17
C MET A 36 2.47 7.93 -4.08
N PRO A 37 3.40 8.80 -3.63
CA PRO A 37 4.07 9.75 -4.51
C PRO A 37 4.89 9.09 -5.62
N ILE A 38 5.32 7.84 -5.40
CA ILE A 38 6.07 7.05 -6.37
C ILE A 38 5.11 6.43 -7.40
N MET A 39 3.99 5.85 -6.95
CA MET A 39 3.04 5.13 -7.80
C MET A 39 2.07 6.05 -8.56
N LEU A 40 1.70 7.20 -8.00
CA LEU A 40 0.71 8.11 -8.60
C LEU A 40 1.12 8.62 -10.00
N PRO A 41 2.40 8.96 -10.27
CA PRO A 41 2.85 9.35 -11.60
C PRO A 41 2.97 8.19 -12.61
N MET A 42 2.87 6.93 -12.17
CA MET A 42 3.03 5.73 -13.01
C MET A 42 1.69 5.29 -13.63
N GLU A 43 1.18 6.04 -14.59
CA GLU A 43 -0.11 5.73 -15.24
C GLU A 43 -0.15 4.32 -15.87
N TYR A 44 0.94 3.89 -16.49
CA TYR A 44 1.16 2.60 -17.16
C TYR A 44 2.36 1.81 -16.59
N GLY A 45 3.02 2.35 -15.56
CA GLY A 45 4.19 1.77 -14.93
C GLY A 45 3.85 0.69 -13.91
N HIS A 46 4.89 0.08 -13.34
CA HIS A 46 4.76 -1.02 -12.38
C HIS A 46 5.82 -0.93 -11.28
N LEU A 47 5.41 -1.14 -10.04
CA LEU A 47 6.28 -1.26 -8.87
C LEU A 47 6.46 -2.73 -8.50
N SER A 48 7.70 -3.21 -8.43
CA SER A 48 8.01 -4.58 -8.00
C SER A 48 8.70 -4.55 -6.64
N VAL A 49 8.17 -5.31 -5.67
CA VAL A 49 8.67 -5.40 -4.28
C VAL A 49 8.82 -6.85 -3.80
N HIS A 50 8.99 -7.82 -4.71
CA HIS A 50 9.19 -9.24 -4.37
C HIS A 50 10.39 -9.46 -3.45
N ASP A 51 10.43 -10.60 -2.75
CA ASP A 51 11.49 -10.96 -1.81
C ASP A 51 11.74 -9.90 -0.71
N ASN A 52 10.68 -9.26 -0.21
CA ASN A 52 10.73 -8.36 0.94
C ASN A 52 9.87 -8.91 2.10
N PRO A 53 10.25 -8.70 3.38
CA PRO A 53 9.51 -9.18 4.54
C PRO A 53 8.26 -8.32 4.85
N ILE A 54 7.40 -8.08 3.86
CA ILE A 54 6.28 -7.14 3.96
C ILE A 54 5.17 -7.67 4.87
N GLU A 55 4.76 -6.87 5.86
CA GLU A 55 3.60 -7.15 6.69
C GLU A 55 2.32 -6.65 6.03
N CYS A 56 1.48 -7.59 5.58
CA CYS A 56 0.19 -7.28 4.98
C CYS A 56 -0.87 -6.95 6.05
N GLY A 57 -0.74 -5.75 6.60
CA GLY A 57 -1.70 -5.14 7.52
C GLY A 57 -2.22 -3.81 7.00
N CYS A 58 -2.82 -3.00 7.88
CA CYS A 58 -3.49 -1.77 7.46
C CYS A 58 -2.58 -0.72 6.80
N SER A 59 -1.26 -0.80 6.96
CA SER A 59 -0.30 0.06 6.26
C SER A 59 -0.44 -0.01 4.73
N MET A 60 -0.82 -1.18 4.18
CA MET A 60 -1.04 -1.37 2.75
C MET A 60 -2.51 -1.35 2.33
N ALA A 61 -3.44 -0.96 3.22
CA ALA A 61 -4.87 -0.95 2.91
C ALA A 61 -5.20 -0.07 1.70
N TRP A 62 -4.51 1.06 1.54
CA TRP A 62 -4.65 1.96 0.38
C TRP A 62 -4.34 1.27 -0.96
N VAL A 63 -3.44 0.26 -0.97
CA VAL A 63 -3.14 -0.56 -2.15
C VAL A 63 -4.28 -1.55 -2.40
N VAL A 64 -4.66 -2.32 -1.38
CA VAL A 64 -5.63 -3.42 -1.52
C VAL A 64 -7.03 -2.88 -1.87
N LEU A 65 -7.44 -1.79 -1.22
CA LEU A 65 -8.71 -1.12 -1.49
C LEU A 65 -8.67 -0.31 -2.79
N GLY A 66 -7.49 0.14 -3.21
CA GLY A 66 -7.27 0.88 -4.44
C GLY A 66 -6.92 -0.03 -5.61
N SER A 67 -7.93 -0.55 -6.31
CA SER A 67 -7.71 -1.41 -7.51
C SER A 67 -6.77 -0.81 -8.55
N PHE A 68 -6.68 0.52 -8.66
CA PHE A 68 -5.69 1.21 -9.49
C PHE A 68 -4.25 0.86 -9.08
N PHE A 69 -3.95 0.86 -7.77
CA PHE A 69 -2.63 0.57 -7.23
C PHE A 69 -2.34 -0.93 -7.20
N LEU A 70 -3.31 -1.76 -6.80
CA LEU A 70 -3.15 -3.22 -6.71
C LEU A 70 -2.75 -3.85 -8.05
N ASN A 71 -3.28 -3.33 -9.16
CA ASN A 71 -2.94 -3.81 -10.51
C ASN A 71 -1.57 -3.34 -11.02
N ARG A 72 -0.88 -2.45 -10.29
CA ARG A 72 0.40 -1.84 -10.67
C ARG A 72 1.54 -2.18 -9.72
N ILE A 73 1.29 -3.05 -8.75
CA ILE A 73 2.31 -3.49 -7.80
C ILE A 73 2.37 -5.02 -7.76
N GLY A 74 3.59 -5.55 -7.84
CA GLY A 74 3.89 -6.96 -7.70
C GLY A 74 4.67 -7.21 -6.42
N GLY A 75 4.20 -8.15 -5.61
CA GLY A 75 4.83 -8.53 -4.36
C GLY A 75 4.02 -9.53 -3.57
N GLU A 76 4.60 -9.97 -2.45
CA GLU A 76 3.99 -10.90 -1.53
C GLU A 76 4.18 -10.44 -0.09
N CYS A 77 3.28 -10.89 0.77
CA CYS A 77 3.36 -10.79 2.21
C CYS A 77 4.50 -11.68 2.72
N LYS A 78 5.00 -11.39 3.94
CA LYS A 78 6.06 -12.18 4.60
C LYS A 78 5.71 -13.65 4.81
N ASP A 79 4.43 -14.02 4.75
CA ASP A 79 3.93 -15.39 4.84
C ASP A 79 3.74 -16.06 3.46
N GLY A 80 4.09 -15.37 2.38
CA GLY A 80 4.07 -15.86 1.00
C GLY A 80 2.76 -15.61 0.25
N MET A 81 1.77 -14.93 0.87
CA MET A 81 0.52 -14.58 0.19
C MET A 81 0.75 -13.45 -0.82
N ALA A 82 0.35 -13.64 -2.08
CA ALA A 82 0.46 -12.58 -3.08
C ALA A 82 -0.51 -11.43 -2.78
N PHE A 83 -0.14 -10.19 -3.14
CA PHE A 83 -1.03 -9.04 -2.90
C PHE A 83 -2.38 -9.18 -3.60
N GLN A 84 -2.41 -9.80 -4.78
CA GLN A 84 -3.64 -10.01 -5.55
C GLN A 84 -4.59 -11.02 -4.89
N ASP A 85 -4.10 -11.84 -3.95
CA ASP A 85 -4.88 -12.84 -3.22
C ASP A 85 -5.44 -12.29 -1.89
N LEU A 86 -5.12 -11.04 -1.54
CA LEU A 86 -5.65 -10.39 -0.35
C LEU A 86 -7.12 -10.03 -0.54
N ASP A 87 -7.95 -10.35 0.46
CA ASP A 87 -9.38 -10.04 0.47
C ASP A 87 -9.63 -8.56 0.84
N PRO A 88 -10.10 -7.72 -0.08
CA PRO A 88 -10.34 -6.30 0.20
C PRO A 88 -11.41 -6.07 1.27
N GLU A 89 -12.37 -6.98 1.46
CA GLU A 89 -13.43 -6.84 2.47
C GLU A 89 -12.82 -6.84 3.89
N ILE A 90 -11.81 -7.66 4.13
CA ILE A 90 -11.09 -7.69 5.42
C ILE A 90 -10.42 -6.34 5.72
N PHE A 91 -9.80 -5.72 4.71
CA PHE A 91 -9.17 -4.41 4.87
C PHE A 91 -10.22 -3.30 5.03
N GLN A 92 -11.36 -3.41 4.34
CA GLN A 92 -12.46 -2.47 4.49
C GLN A 92 -13.15 -2.59 5.85
N ASP A 93 -13.11 -3.74 6.52
CA ASP A 93 -13.70 -3.86 7.86
C ASP A 93 -12.72 -3.47 8.97
N LEU A 94 -11.42 -3.74 8.78
CA LEU A 94 -10.42 -3.62 9.84
C LEU A 94 -9.55 -2.36 9.74
N CYS A 95 -9.42 -1.75 8.56
CA CYS A 95 -8.41 -0.73 8.28
C CYS A 95 -8.94 0.64 7.86
N VAL A 96 -10.26 0.81 7.67
CA VAL A 96 -10.82 2.16 7.65
C VAL A 96 -10.71 2.70 9.07
N GLU A 97 -10.00 3.83 9.21
CA GLU A 97 -10.24 4.70 10.36
C GLU A 97 -11.75 4.95 10.39
N ARG A 98 -12.44 4.41 11.40
CA ARG A 98 -13.84 4.75 11.69
C ARG A 98 -13.99 6.24 11.48
N ASP A 99 -14.93 6.63 10.61
CA ASP A 99 -15.31 8.02 10.43
C ASP A 99 -15.40 8.71 11.80
N PRO A 100 -14.88 9.95 11.95
CA PRO A 100 -15.14 10.70 13.17
C PRO A 100 -16.66 10.74 13.39
N PRO A 101 -17.15 10.58 14.63
CA PRO A 101 -18.58 10.65 14.89
C PRO A 101 -19.13 11.97 14.34
N GLU A 102 -20.25 11.90 13.62
CA GLU A 102 -20.88 13.00 12.88
C GLU A 102 -21.21 14.23 13.77
N GLU A 103 -21.17 14.05 15.09
CA GLU A 103 -21.41 15.08 16.09
C GLU A 103 -20.38 14.97 17.24
N GLY A 104 -19.46 15.94 17.30
CA GLY A 104 -18.84 16.35 18.56
C GLY A 104 -17.46 15.77 18.89
N ASP A 105 -16.50 16.68 18.96
CA ASP A 105 -15.16 16.59 19.58
C ASP A 105 -14.03 15.91 18.80
N TYR A 106 -13.57 16.65 17.79
CA TYR A 106 -12.37 16.35 17.00
C TYR A 106 -11.07 16.25 17.84
N SER A 107 -11.02 16.85 19.02
CA SER A 107 -9.79 16.88 19.84
C SER A 107 -9.51 15.54 20.50
N THR A 108 -10.56 14.82 20.91
CA THR A 108 -10.43 13.46 21.48
C THR A 108 -10.20 12.41 20.40
N TRP A 109 -10.71 12.61 19.19
CA TRP A 109 -10.43 11.74 18.04
C TRP A 109 -8.96 11.84 17.60
N ILE A 110 -8.40 13.06 17.43
CA ILE A 110 -6.97 13.24 17.12
C ILE A 110 -6.07 12.64 18.22
N ALA A 111 -6.40 12.86 19.49
CA ALA A 111 -5.62 12.31 20.60
C ALA A 111 -5.68 10.77 20.67
N SER A 112 -6.66 10.15 20.02
CA SER A 112 -6.84 8.70 19.93
C SER A 112 -6.24 8.09 18.66
N ARG A 113 -5.82 8.92 17.69
CA ARG A 113 -5.05 8.46 16.54
C ARG A 113 -3.67 8.04 17.06
N PRO A 114 -3.24 6.80 16.83
CA PRO A 114 -1.89 6.45 17.16
C PRO A 114 -0.96 7.26 16.26
N ILE A 115 -0.16 8.14 16.85
CA ILE A 115 1.00 8.73 16.19
C ILE A 115 1.99 7.57 16.01
N GLY A 116 1.87 6.84 14.90
CA GLY A 116 2.67 5.66 14.58
C GLY A 116 2.35 4.43 15.43
N SER A 117 1.14 3.86 15.32
CA SER A 117 0.94 2.51 15.86
C SER A 117 1.65 1.49 14.98
N VAL A 118 2.79 1.01 15.46
CA VAL A 118 3.09 -0.41 15.43
C VAL A 118 1.80 -1.13 15.83
N SER A 119 1.11 -1.71 14.84
CA SER A 119 -0.10 -2.49 15.06
C SER A 119 0.27 -3.63 16.00
N THR A 120 -0.17 -3.55 17.25
CA THR A 120 -0.01 -4.65 18.20
C THR A 120 -0.90 -5.78 17.72
N ARG A 121 -0.27 -6.70 16.97
CA ARG A 121 -0.73 -8.05 16.58
C ARG A 121 -2.20 -8.34 16.89
N ARG A 122 -3.07 -8.14 15.89
CA ARG A 122 -4.10 -9.16 15.63
C ARG A 122 -3.62 -9.97 14.46
N LYS A 123 -3.11 -11.16 14.77
CA LYS A 123 -2.89 -12.23 13.80
C LYS A 123 -4.23 -12.45 13.11
N ILE A 124 -4.33 -12.16 11.82
CA ILE A 124 -5.46 -12.61 11.01
C ILE A 124 -5.28 -14.13 10.90
N GLU A 125 -5.96 -14.89 11.76
CA GLU A 125 -6.02 -16.34 11.60
C GLU A 125 -6.94 -16.62 10.42
N ALA A 126 -6.33 -16.82 9.24
CA ALA A 126 -7.01 -17.40 8.10
C ALA A 126 -7.62 -18.74 8.53
N GLY A 127 -8.95 -18.79 8.51
CA GLY A 127 -9.72 -19.93 8.94
C GLY A 127 -9.27 -21.21 8.24
N SER A 128 -9.11 -22.26 9.04
CA SER A 128 -8.90 -23.63 8.60
C SER A 128 -10.03 -24.05 7.62
N GLN A 129 -9.77 -23.98 6.32
CA GLN A 129 -10.57 -24.70 5.33
C GLN A 129 -10.24 -26.19 5.45
N LYS A 130 -11.18 -26.92 6.03
CA LYS A 130 -11.19 -28.38 6.19
C LYS A 130 -10.76 -29.07 4.90
N ARG A 131 -9.64 -29.80 4.94
CA ARG A 131 -9.46 -30.99 4.09
C ARG A 131 -10.52 -32.01 4.50
N LEU A 132 -11.59 -32.13 3.73
CA LEU A 132 -12.37 -33.36 3.70
C LEU A 132 -11.61 -34.38 2.87
N SER A 133 -10.98 -35.32 3.56
CA SER A 133 -10.59 -36.61 3.01
C SER A 133 -11.86 -37.46 2.83
N SER A 134 -12.10 -37.93 1.61
CA SER A 134 -12.81 -39.19 1.32
C SER A 134 -12.27 -39.74 0.03
#